data_AF-A0A1Q7GGT2-F1
#
_entry.id   AF-A0A1Q7GGT2-F1
#
_cell.length_a   1.000
_cell.length_b   1.000
_cell.length_c   1.000
_cell.angle_alpha   90.00
_cell.angle_beta   90.00
_cell.angle_gamma   90.00
#
_symmetry.space_group_name_H-M   'P 1'
#
loop_
_entity.id
_entity.type
_entity.pdbx_description
1 polymer ?
#
loop_
_entity_poly.entity_id
_entity_poly.type
_entity_poly.pdbx_seq_one_letter_code
_entity_poly.pdbx_strand_id
1 'polypeptide(L)'
;MTDRFPDLSDEALGRQLATELPRHAAPAHLRAAIADAAAPTPARAWWLAPALASAATALVLGLAFVPMLPPTAPTEPALRLARAVVAEHTRAAMWGARRPADIIPAGLPWLTQETGIGLAKVFTGDERLALLAAEPVYLDQRRGLALHYRDEDGHHVTYVALPAPGFSVPERQRVKINDRFRPALLNDSGFSVWVWRQGDLACFLVSDMVSQTDLVRFKDYFVRVRSATEPIPAY
;
A
#
# COMPACT_ATOMS: atom_id res chain seq x y z
N MET A 1 99.29 26.66 -0.44
CA MET A 1 98.44 25.80 0.42
C MET A 1 97.34 26.69 0.95
N THR A 2 96.14 26.55 0.39
CA THR A 2 94.97 27.34 0.76
C THR A 2 93.86 26.33 0.96
N ASP A 3 93.71 25.85 2.19
CA ASP A 3 92.70 24.85 2.52
C ASP A 3 91.33 25.51 2.51
N ARG A 4 90.48 24.99 1.61
CA ARG A 4 89.06 25.27 1.50
C ARG A 4 88.35 24.69 2.72
N PHE A 5 87.67 25.54 3.49
CA PHE A 5 86.63 25.08 4.42
C PHE A 5 85.47 24.49 3.60
N PRO A 6 85.08 23.21 3.81
CA PRO A 6 83.97 22.61 3.09
C PRO A 6 82.62 23.14 3.61
N ASP A 7 81.68 23.40 2.69
CA ASP A 7 80.27 23.62 2.97
C ASP A 7 79.70 22.43 3.77
N LEU A 8 79.55 22.60 5.08
CA LEU A 8 78.85 21.66 5.94
C LEU A 8 77.35 21.93 5.82
N SER A 9 76.55 20.91 5.49
CA SER A 9 75.09 21.05 5.51
C SER A 9 74.61 21.38 6.93
N ASP A 10 73.54 22.18 7.06
CA ASP A 10 72.97 22.58 8.36
C ASP A 10 72.70 21.39 9.29
N GLU A 11 72.37 20.22 8.74
CA GLU A 11 72.20 18.98 9.51
C GLU A 11 73.52 18.41 10.05
N ALA A 12 74.62 18.48 9.28
CA ALA A 12 75.93 18.03 9.72
C ALA A 12 76.50 18.96 10.80
N LEU A 13 76.34 20.28 10.61
CA LEU A 13 76.68 21.29 11.60
C LEU A 13 75.85 21.13 12.88
N GLY A 14 74.54 20.87 12.75
CA GLY A 14 73.64 20.62 13.87
C GLY A 14 74.06 19.40 14.70
N ARG A 15 74.49 18.30 14.06
CA ARG A 15 75.01 17.11 14.78
C ARG A 15 76.33 17.40 15.50
N GLN A 16 77.22 18.16 14.88
CA GLN A 16 78.50 18.50 15.49
C GLN A 16 78.31 19.44 16.70
N LEU A 17 77.49 20.47 16.57
CA LEU A 17 77.11 21.37 17.68
C LEU A 17 76.39 20.61 18.80
N ALA A 18 75.53 19.66 18.46
CA ALA A 18 74.84 18.83 19.45
C ALA A 18 75.78 17.92 20.26
N THR A 19 76.99 17.65 19.74
CA THR A 19 78.01 16.78 20.37
C THR A 19 79.05 17.60 21.14
N GLU A 20 79.44 18.78 20.64
CA GLU A 20 80.52 19.59 21.22
C GLU A 20 80.06 20.62 22.27
N LEU A 21 78.79 21.04 22.27
CA LEU A 21 78.32 22.04 23.23
C LEU A 21 77.83 21.41 24.56
N PRO A 22 78.23 21.98 25.72
CA PRO A 22 77.69 21.57 27.01
C PRO A 22 76.19 21.88 27.07
N ARG A 23 75.37 20.85 27.30
CA ARG A 23 73.92 21.00 27.44
C ARG A 23 73.56 21.41 28.87
N HIS A 24 73.14 22.64 29.04
CA HIS A 24 72.52 23.06 30.29
C HIS A 24 71.03 22.73 30.27
N ALA A 25 70.56 21.99 31.29
CA ALA A 25 69.14 21.73 31.43
C ALA A 25 68.40 23.06 31.59
N ALA A 26 67.45 23.33 30.70
CA ALA A 26 66.63 24.54 30.80
C ALA A 26 65.93 24.56 32.18
N PRO A 27 65.95 25.71 32.88
CA PRO A 27 65.35 25.84 34.20
C PRO A 27 63.85 25.49 34.13
N ALA A 28 63.32 24.89 35.20
CA ALA A 28 62.01 24.24 35.19
C ALA A 28 60.86 25.18 34.75
N HIS A 29 60.95 26.46 35.09
CA HIS A 29 59.96 27.48 34.69
C HIS A 29 59.90 27.66 33.17
N LEU A 30 61.04 27.58 32.48
CA LEU A 30 61.11 27.81 31.04
C LEU A 30 60.61 26.58 30.26
N ARG A 31 60.87 25.37 30.78
CA ARG A 31 60.26 24.14 30.25
C ARG A 31 58.75 24.13 30.43
N ALA A 32 58.26 24.58 31.58
CA ALA A 32 56.82 24.70 31.82
C ALA A 32 56.18 25.72 30.87
N ALA A 33 56.80 26.89 30.68
CA ALA A 33 56.29 27.92 29.78
C ALA A 33 56.23 27.46 28.31
N ILE A 34 57.23 26.69 27.85
CA ILE A 34 57.22 26.13 26.48
C ILE A 34 56.17 25.02 26.36
N ALA A 35 56.02 24.16 27.38
CA ALA A 35 55.00 23.11 27.37
C ALA A 35 53.58 23.69 27.37
N ASP A 36 53.33 24.76 28.13
CA ASP A 36 52.05 25.46 28.14
C ASP A 36 51.79 26.19 26.82
N ALA A 37 52.82 26.81 26.21
CA ALA A 37 52.69 27.46 24.91
C ALA A 37 52.49 26.46 23.76
N ALA A 38 53.03 25.24 23.88
CA ALA A 38 52.87 24.16 22.92
C ALA A 38 51.63 23.30 23.17
N ALA A 39 50.87 23.56 24.24
CA ALA A 39 49.66 22.81 24.54
C ALA A 39 48.58 23.12 23.48
N PRO A 40 48.01 22.11 22.81
CA PRO A 40 46.96 22.34 21.83
C PRO A 40 45.71 22.91 22.53
N THR A 41 45.24 24.07 22.06
CA THR A 41 44.01 24.69 22.55
C THR A 41 42.85 23.68 22.40
N PRO A 42 42.08 23.36 23.46
CA PRO A 42 40.96 22.44 23.33
C PRO A 42 39.93 23.07 22.40
N ALA A 43 39.70 22.43 21.24
CA ALA A 43 38.66 22.82 20.31
C ALA A 43 37.30 22.68 21.00
N ARG A 44 36.78 23.80 21.53
CA ARG A 44 35.46 23.83 22.18
C ARG A 44 34.40 23.43 21.16
N ALA A 45 33.61 22.42 21.51
CA ALA A 45 32.53 21.85 20.72
C ALA A 45 31.29 22.78 20.61
N TRP A 46 31.51 24.06 20.27
CA TRP A 46 30.46 25.06 20.08
C TRP A 46 29.41 24.59 19.06
N TRP A 47 29.83 23.86 18.02
CA TRP A 47 28.99 23.45 16.89
C TRP A 47 28.00 22.32 17.20
N LEU A 48 28.13 21.64 18.34
CA LEU A 48 27.19 20.58 18.73
C LEU A 48 25.85 21.16 19.21
N ALA A 49 25.87 22.34 19.83
CA ALA A 49 24.66 23.00 20.33
C ALA A 49 23.65 23.34 19.21
N PRO A 50 24.03 23.97 18.08
CA PRO A 50 23.09 24.25 17.00
C PRO A 50 22.62 22.97 16.28
N ALA A 51 23.47 21.94 16.17
CA ALA A 51 23.09 20.66 15.58
C ALA A 51 22.08 19.88 16.44
N LEU A 52 22.25 19.89 17.76
CA LEU A 52 21.28 19.33 18.71
C LEU A 52 19.97 20.13 18.73
N ALA A 53 20.06 21.46 18.66
CA ALA A 53 18.88 22.32 18.61
C ALA A 53 18.05 22.08 17.34
N SER A 54 18.70 21.97 16.17
CA SER A 54 18.00 21.72 14.90
C SER A 54 17.31 20.35 14.88
N ALA A 55 17.98 19.30 15.37
CA ALA A 55 17.42 17.96 15.50
C ALA A 55 16.22 17.94 16.48
N ALA A 56 16.32 18.66 17.61
CA ALA A 56 15.23 18.80 18.56
C ALA A 56 14.02 19.53 17.95
N THR A 57 14.23 20.64 17.21
CA THR A 57 13.14 21.32 16.51
C THR A 57 12.48 20.47 15.44
N ALA A 58 13.26 19.70 14.66
CA ALA A 58 12.70 18.79 13.67
C ALA A 58 11.85 17.69 14.31
N LEU A 59 12.29 17.15 15.46
CA LEU A 59 11.54 16.16 16.23
C LEU A 59 10.25 16.74 16.81
N VAL A 60 10.30 17.96 17.37
CA VAL A 60 9.12 18.66 17.90
C VAL A 60 8.12 18.97 16.78
N LEU A 61 8.59 19.44 15.62
CA LEU A 61 7.75 19.66 14.45
C LEU A 61 7.13 18.34 13.97
N GLY A 62 7.93 17.28 13.84
CA GLY A 62 7.42 15.95 13.47
C GLY A 62 6.31 15.49 14.40
N LEU A 63 6.55 15.50 15.71
CA LEU A 63 5.57 15.10 16.73
C LEU A 63 4.32 15.99 16.78
N ALA A 64 4.47 17.30 16.56
CA ALA A 64 3.35 18.24 16.51
C ALA A 64 2.45 18.03 15.29
N PHE A 65 3.03 17.59 14.15
CA PHE A 65 2.29 17.33 12.91
C PHE A 65 1.77 15.89 12.79
N VAL A 66 2.31 14.91 13.54
CA VAL A 66 1.79 13.53 13.60
C VAL A 66 0.27 13.45 13.87
N PRO A 67 -0.33 14.19 14.84
CA PRO A 67 -1.78 14.13 15.07
C PRO A 67 -2.61 14.82 13.98
N MET A 68 -1.98 15.66 13.14
CA MET A 68 -2.62 16.26 11.96
C MET A 68 -2.59 15.35 10.74
N LEU A 69 -1.75 14.29 10.75
CA LEU A 69 -1.83 13.28 9.72
C LEU A 69 -3.19 12.59 9.84
N PRO A 70 -3.94 12.45 8.73
CA PRO A 70 -5.17 11.68 8.76
C PRO A 70 -4.83 10.28 9.29
N PRO A 71 -5.58 9.76 10.28
CA PRO A 71 -5.33 8.43 10.79
C PRO A 71 -5.30 7.47 9.60
N THR A 72 -4.22 6.70 9.46
CA THR A 72 -4.18 5.53 8.58
C THR A 72 -5.09 4.48 9.22
N ALA A 73 -6.41 4.72 9.16
CA ALA A 73 -7.38 3.73 9.51
C ALA A 73 -7.05 2.50 8.66
N PRO A 74 -6.94 1.29 9.23
CA PRO A 74 -6.98 0.10 8.41
C PRO A 74 -8.22 0.25 7.53
N THR A 75 -8.03 0.39 6.22
CA THR A 75 -9.14 0.53 5.27
C THR A 75 -10.14 -0.53 5.62
N GLU A 76 -11.37 -0.13 5.97
CA GLU A 76 -12.43 -1.03 6.39
C GLU A 76 -12.41 -2.27 5.49
N PRO A 77 -12.37 -3.50 6.02
CA PRO A 77 -12.06 -4.68 5.21
C PRO A 77 -12.98 -4.82 3.99
N ALA A 78 -14.22 -4.33 4.10
CA ALA A 78 -15.16 -4.21 2.99
C ALA A 78 -14.73 -3.22 1.90
N LEU A 79 -14.23 -2.03 2.27
CA LEU A 79 -13.69 -1.05 1.32
C LEU A 79 -12.44 -1.57 0.61
N ARG A 80 -11.55 -2.27 1.33
CA ARG A 80 -10.37 -2.87 0.71
C ARG A 80 -10.74 -3.92 -0.34
N LEU A 81 -11.68 -4.82 0.00
CA LEU A 81 -12.18 -5.82 -0.95
C LEU A 81 -12.95 -5.16 -2.10
N ALA A 82 -13.79 -4.16 -1.83
CA ALA A 82 -14.53 -3.43 -2.86
C ALA A 82 -13.57 -2.78 -3.86
N ARG A 83 -12.47 -2.17 -3.40
CA ARG A 83 -11.45 -1.60 -4.29
C ARG A 83 -10.76 -2.67 -5.16
N ALA A 84 -10.46 -3.83 -4.60
CA ALA A 84 -9.90 -4.95 -5.38
C ALA A 84 -10.90 -5.45 -6.45
N VAL A 85 -12.18 -5.51 -6.11
CA VAL A 85 -13.26 -5.87 -7.05
C VAL A 85 -13.45 -4.81 -8.12
N VAL A 86 -13.40 -3.51 -7.78
CA VAL A 86 -13.46 -2.41 -8.74
C VAL A 86 -12.29 -2.49 -9.72
N ALA A 87 -11.07 -2.75 -9.24
CA ALA A 87 -9.92 -2.95 -10.13
C ALA A 87 -10.13 -4.11 -11.11
N GLU A 88 -10.69 -5.22 -10.64
CA GLU A 88 -11.03 -6.36 -11.50
C GLU A 88 -12.15 -6.05 -12.49
N HIS A 89 -13.17 -5.30 -12.06
CA HIS A 89 -14.25 -4.82 -12.92
C HIS A 89 -13.71 -3.92 -14.03
N THR A 90 -12.88 -2.93 -13.71
CA THR A 90 -12.26 -2.05 -14.70
C THR A 90 -11.38 -2.83 -15.68
N ARG A 91 -10.63 -3.82 -15.19
CA ARG A 91 -9.86 -4.72 -16.06
C ARG A 91 -10.77 -5.48 -17.03
N ALA A 92 -11.85 -6.09 -16.52
CA ALA A 92 -12.78 -6.84 -17.36
C ALA A 92 -13.52 -5.95 -18.36
N ALA A 93 -13.87 -4.72 -17.97
CA ALA A 93 -14.50 -3.76 -18.87
C ALA A 93 -13.55 -3.32 -20.01
N MET A 94 -12.26 -3.13 -19.71
CA MET A 94 -11.26 -2.67 -20.68
C MET A 94 -10.75 -3.77 -21.62
N TRP A 95 -10.54 -4.99 -21.11
CA TRP A 95 -9.90 -6.09 -21.84
C TRP A 95 -10.83 -7.29 -22.09
N GLY A 96 -12.06 -7.25 -21.59
CA GLY A 96 -12.96 -8.40 -21.60
C GLY A 96 -12.62 -9.45 -20.55
N ALA A 97 -13.46 -10.49 -20.50
CA ALA A 97 -13.17 -11.68 -19.71
C ALA A 97 -12.03 -12.49 -20.34
N ARG A 98 -11.22 -13.14 -19.49
CA ARG A 98 -10.07 -13.95 -19.89
C ARG A 98 -10.51 -15.23 -20.61
N ARG A 99 -11.73 -15.71 -20.34
CA ARG A 99 -12.37 -16.85 -21.02
C ARG A 99 -13.73 -16.41 -21.59
N PRO A 100 -13.87 -16.24 -22.92
CA PRO A 100 -15.16 -15.92 -23.53
C PRO A 100 -16.15 -17.09 -23.48
N ALA A 101 -17.38 -16.79 -23.06
CA ALA A 101 -18.71 -17.32 -23.44
C ALA A 101 -18.97 -18.78 -23.87
N ASP A 102 -18.13 -19.79 -23.61
CA ASP A 102 -18.57 -21.20 -23.67
C ASP A 102 -19.30 -21.59 -22.36
N ILE A 103 -20.34 -20.83 -22.00
CA ILE A 103 -21.04 -20.96 -20.72
C ILE A 103 -22.35 -21.69 -20.93
N ILE A 104 -22.30 -23.01 -20.76
CA ILE A 104 -23.50 -23.81 -20.48
C ILE A 104 -23.71 -23.77 -18.95
N PRO A 105 -24.90 -23.38 -18.45
CA PRO A 105 -25.17 -23.26 -17.00
C PRO A 105 -24.95 -24.54 -16.19
N ALA A 106 -24.99 -25.71 -16.85
CA ALA A 106 -24.70 -27.02 -16.25
C ALA A 106 -23.20 -27.36 -16.17
N GLY A 107 -22.30 -26.50 -16.69
CA GLY A 107 -20.90 -26.81 -17.01
C GLY A 107 -19.83 -26.09 -16.19
N LEU A 108 -20.13 -25.58 -14.98
CA LEU A 108 -19.13 -24.94 -14.11
C LEU A 108 -18.48 -25.83 -13.00
N PRO A 109 -18.44 -27.20 -13.05
CA PRO A 109 -17.64 -27.97 -12.11
C PRO A 109 -16.16 -27.52 -12.08
N TRP A 110 -15.60 -27.14 -13.23
CA TRP A 110 -14.22 -26.64 -13.32
C TRP A 110 -14.05 -25.32 -12.54
N LEU A 111 -15.03 -24.41 -12.57
CA LEU A 111 -14.97 -23.15 -11.83
C LEU A 111 -15.04 -23.41 -10.33
N THR A 112 -15.84 -24.40 -9.92
CA THR A 112 -15.90 -24.85 -8.53
C THR A 112 -14.55 -25.42 -8.09
N GLN A 113 -13.89 -26.22 -8.94
CA GLN A 113 -12.56 -26.77 -8.67
C GLN A 113 -11.47 -25.69 -8.59
N GLU A 114 -11.50 -24.68 -9.46
CA GLU A 114 -10.49 -23.61 -9.47
C GLU A 114 -10.68 -22.59 -8.33
N THR A 115 -11.93 -22.35 -7.91
CA THR A 115 -12.27 -21.27 -6.96
C THR A 115 -12.64 -21.76 -5.57
N GLY A 116 -13.03 -23.03 -5.41
CA GLY A 116 -13.60 -23.56 -4.17
C GLY A 116 -15.01 -23.04 -3.86
N ILE A 117 -15.69 -22.42 -4.83
CA ILE A 117 -17.03 -21.87 -4.70
C ILE A 117 -17.94 -22.54 -5.74
N GLY A 118 -18.94 -23.28 -5.26
CA GLY A 118 -20.01 -23.82 -6.08
C GLY A 118 -21.08 -22.76 -6.36
N LEU A 119 -21.78 -22.91 -7.48
CA LEU A 119 -22.94 -22.10 -7.83
C LEU A 119 -24.17 -23.01 -7.91
N ALA A 120 -24.98 -23.05 -6.84
CA ALA A 120 -26.20 -23.85 -6.82
C ALA A 120 -27.24 -23.33 -7.82
N LYS A 121 -27.25 -22.01 -8.03
CA LYS A 121 -28.03 -21.29 -9.05
C LYS A 121 -27.19 -20.16 -9.62
N VAL A 122 -27.40 -19.84 -10.89
CA VAL A 122 -26.73 -18.73 -11.58
C VAL A 122 -27.77 -17.97 -12.38
N PHE A 123 -27.80 -16.66 -12.22
CA PHE A 123 -28.50 -15.78 -13.14
C PHE A 123 -27.76 -15.76 -14.48
N THR A 124 -28.35 -16.38 -15.50
CA THR A 124 -27.80 -16.47 -16.87
C THR A 124 -28.16 -15.28 -17.75
N GLY A 125 -29.10 -14.45 -17.28
CA GLY A 125 -29.55 -13.25 -17.95
C GLY A 125 -31.04 -13.24 -18.25
N ASP A 126 -31.51 -12.05 -18.62
CA ASP A 126 -32.85 -11.76 -19.12
C ASP A 126 -32.75 -10.70 -20.24
N GLU A 127 -33.88 -10.11 -20.63
CA GLU A 127 -33.93 -9.06 -21.68
C GLU A 127 -33.04 -7.85 -21.33
N ARG A 128 -32.88 -7.54 -20.04
CA ARG A 128 -32.20 -6.33 -19.56
C ARG A 128 -30.74 -6.53 -19.22
N LEU A 129 -30.36 -7.73 -18.80
CA LEU A 129 -29.01 -8.01 -18.33
C LEU A 129 -28.59 -9.39 -18.79
N ALA A 130 -27.61 -9.47 -19.70
CA ALA A 130 -27.13 -10.72 -20.28
C ALA A 130 -25.81 -11.17 -19.65
N LEU A 131 -25.67 -12.45 -19.30
CA LEU A 131 -24.40 -13.02 -18.85
C LEU A 131 -23.45 -13.14 -20.05
N LEU A 132 -22.26 -12.56 -19.93
CA LEU A 132 -21.21 -12.61 -20.94
C LEU A 132 -20.14 -13.66 -20.63
N ALA A 133 -19.72 -13.72 -19.36
CA ALA A 133 -18.59 -14.55 -18.96
C ALA A 133 -18.64 -14.97 -17.48
N ALA A 134 -17.93 -16.04 -17.15
CA ALA A 134 -17.70 -16.53 -15.79
C ALA A 134 -16.24 -16.97 -15.69
N GLU A 135 -15.51 -16.47 -14.70
CA GLU A 135 -14.09 -16.77 -14.57
C GLU A 135 -13.60 -16.80 -13.12
N PRO A 136 -12.53 -17.55 -12.83
CA PRO A 136 -11.84 -17.49 -11.55
C PRO A 136 -11.13 -16.14 -11.42
N VAL A 137 -11.19 -15.57 -10.22
CA VAL A 137 -10.45 -14.35 -9.87
C VAL A 137 -9.60 -14.57 -8.64
N TYR A 138 -8.51 -13.81 -8.52
CA TYR A 138 -7.64 -13.81 -7.37
C TYR A 138 -7.49 -12.38 -6.83
N LEU A 139 -8.24 -12.06 -5.78
CA LEU A 139 -8.39 -10.71 -5.26
C LEU A 139 -8.10 -10.69 -3.76
N ASP A 140 -7.27 -9.74 -3.30
CA ASP A 140 -6.86 -9.63 -1.88
C ASP A 140 -6.39 -10.97 -1.28
N GLN A 141 -5.56 -11.70 -2.04
CA GLN A 141 -5.03 -13.04 -1.73
C GLN A 141 -6.08 -14.16 -1.63
N ARG A 142 -7.30 -13.93 -2.13
CA ARG A 142 -8.41 -14.88 -2.08
C ARG A 142 -8.76 -15.34 -3.49
N ARG A 143 -8.92 -16.65 -3.67
CA ARG A 143 -9.51 -17.21 -4.89
C ARG A 143 -11.03 -17.08 -4.81
N GLY A 144 -11.65 -16.52 -5.83
CA GLY A 144 -13.09 -16.39 -5.96
C GLY A 144 -13.53 -16.52 -7.39
N LEU A 145 -14.78 -16.18 -7.66
CA LEU A 145 -15.33 -16.17 -9.01
C LEU A 145 -15.88 -14.79 -9.36
N ALA A 146 -15.81 -14.45 -10.64
CA ALA A 146 -16.48 -13.31 -11.22
C ALA A 146 -17.46 -13.78 -12.30
N LEU A 147 -18.65 -13.16 -12.32
CA LEU A 147 -19.62 -13.26 -13.41
C LEU A 147 -19.73 -11.87 -14.03
N HIS A 148 -19.58 -11.81 -15.35
CA HIS A 148 -19.60 -10.57 -16.12
C HIS A 148 -20.89 -10.49 -16.89
N TYR A 149 -21.59 -9.39 -16.74
CA TYR A 149 -22.84 -9.10 -17.40
C TYR A 149 -22.72 -7.83 -18.23
N ARG A 150 -23.62 -7.68 -19.19
CA ARG A 150 -23.82 -6.44 -19.91
C ARG A 150 -25.30 -6.17 -20.09
N ASP A 151 -25.69 -4.92 -19.90
CA ASP A 151 -27.05 -4.49 -20.11
C ASP A 151 -27.30 -4.00 -21.55
N GLU A 152 -28.55 -3.62 -21.83
CA GLU A 152 -28.98 -3.13 -23.14
C GLU A 152 -28.25 -1.85 -23.60
N ASP A 153 -27.89 -0.99 -22.65
CA ASP A 153 -27.18 0.28 -22.89
C ASP A 153 -25.65 0.07 -22.99
N GLY A 154 -25.18 -1.15 -22.78
CA GLY A 154 -23.77 -1.52 -22.87
C GLY A 154 -22.99 -1.37 -21.57
N HIS A 155 -23.62 -1.00 -20.46
CA HIS A 155 -22.98 -0.94 -19.15
C HIS A 155 -22.48 -2.32 -18.74
N HIS A 156 -21.22 -2.37 -18.31
CA HIS A 156 -20.66 -3.56 -17.74
C HIS A 156 -21.12 -3.70 -16.28
N VAL A 157 -21.50 -4.91 -15.89
CA VAL A 157 -21.88 -5.22 -14.51
C VAL A 157 -21.12 -6.48 -14.10
N THR A 158 -20.30 -6.38 -13.05
CA THR A 158 -19.51 -7.53 -12.57
C THR A 158 -20.02 -7.96 -11.20
N TYR A 159 -20.44 -9.21 -11.10
CA TYR A 159 -20.69 -9.88 -9.85
C TYR A 159 -19.44 -10.64 -9.40
N VAL A 160 -19.03 -10.51 -8.15
CA VAL A 160 -17.88 -11.23 -7.59
C VAL A 160 -18.26 -11.88 -6.26
N ALA A 161 -17.83 -13.13 -6.06
CA ALA A 161 -17.91 -13.82 -4.78
C ALA A 161 -16.51 -14.23 -4.31
N LEU A 162 -16.15 -13.86 -3.08
CA LEU A 162 -14.86 -14.14 -2.46
C LEU A 162 -15.06 -14.84 -1.11
N PRO A 163 -14.21 -15.82 -0.75
CA PRO A 163 -14.16 -16.37 0.60
C PRO A 163 -13.82 -15.28 1.60
N ALA A 164 -14.66 -15.07 2.61
CA ALA A 164 -14.49 -14.06 3.63
C ALA A 164 -15.19 -14.48 4.94
N PRO A 165 -14.64 -15.49 5.65
CA PRO A 165 -15.17 -15.89 6.95
C PRO A 165 -15.07 -14.70 7.92
N GLY A 166 -16.14 -14.47 8.66
CA GLY A 166 -16.22 -13.32 9.58
C GLY A 166 -16.37 -11.96 8.90
N PHE A 167 -16.62 -11.89 7.59
CA PHE A 167 -16.92 -10.64 6.92
C PHE A 167 -18.13 -9.93 7.55
N SER A 168 -17.96 -8.63 7.81
CA SER A 168 -19.03 -7.75 8.28
C SER A 168 -19.36 -6.74 7.20
N VAL A 169 -20.64 -6.65 6.86
CA VAL A 169 -21.12 -5.62 5.93
C VAL A 169 -21.15 -4.27 6.66
N PRO A 170 -20.60 -3.20 6.09
CA PRO A 170 -20.60 -1.87 6.71
C PRO A 170 -22.01 -1.38 7.04
N GLU A 171 -22.30 -1.20 8.34
CA GLU A 171 -23.66 -0.91 8.82
C GLU A 171 -24.17 0.48 8.37
N ARG A 172 -23.28 1.48 8.34
CA ARG A 172 -23.65 2.88 8.02
C ARG A 172 -24.09 3.05 6.58
N GLN A 173 -23.61 2.18 5.69
CA GLN A 173 -23.86 2.24 4.25
C GLN A 173 -24.95 1.26 3.81
N ARG A 174 -25.62 0.55 4.75
CA ARG A 174 -26.68 -0.39 4.41
C ARG A 174 -27.90 0.33 3.83
N VAL A 175 -28.39 -0.19 2.71
CA VAL A 175 -29.61 0.29 2.03
C VAL A 175 -30.64 -0.83 2.05
N LYS A 176 -31.86 -0.51 2.49
CA LYS A 176 -32.98 -1.46 2.49
C LYS A 176 -33.58 -1.56 1.08
N ILE A 177 -33.62 -2.76 0.52
CA ILE A 177 -34.14 -3.06 -0.83
C ILE A 177 -35.26 -4.10 -0.71
N ASN A 178 -36.47 -3.72 -1.15
CA ASN A 178 -37.67 -4.58 -1.25
C ASN A 178 -37.96 -5.40 0.01
N ASP A 179 -37.74 -4.83 1.20
CA ASP A 179 -37.88 -5.43 2.53
C ASP A 179 -37.05 -6.69 2.84
N ARG A 180 -36.49 -7.34 1.81
CA ARG A 180 -35.78 -8.62 1.88
C ARG A 180 -34.27 -8.46 1.99
N PHE A 181 -33.70 -7.46 1.33
CA PHE A 181 -32.26 -7.30 1.21
C PHE A 181 -31.77 -6.04 1.92
N ARG A 182 -30.58 -6.12 2.52
CA ARG A 182 -29.88 -5.00 3.17
C ARG A 182 -28.38 -4.99 2.84
N PRO A 183 -27.99 -4.89 1.55
CA PRO A 183 -26.59 -4.71 1.16
C PRO A 183 -26.08 -3.32 1.58
N ALA A 184 -24.77 -3.15 1.64
CA ALA A 184 -24.13 -1.84 1.69
C ALA A 184 -23.92 -1.29 0.27
N LEU A 185 -24.16 0.01 0.07
CA LEU A 185 -23.77 0.73 -1.14
C LEU A 185 -22.47 1.48 -0.88
N LEU A 186 -21.41 1.09 -1.57
CA LEU A 186 -20.11 1.75 -1.53
C LEU A 186 -19.84 2.44 -2.87
N ASN A 187 -19.06 3.52 -2.83
CA ASN A 187 -18.56 4.20 -4.02
C ASN A 187 -17.04 4.20 -3.98
N ASP A 188 -16.38 3.79 -5.06
CA ASP A 188 -14.93 3.86 -5.21
C ASP A 188 -14.59 4.17 -6.68
N SER A 189 -13.73 5.16 -6.90
CA SER A 189 -13.13 5.47 -8.21
C SER A 189 -14.13 5.67 -9.37
N GLY A 190 -15.32 6.21 -9.09
CA GLY A 190 -16.38 6.41 -10.11
C GLY A 190 -17.26 5.19 -10.37
N PHE A 191 -17.20 4.17 -9.52
CA PHE A 191 -18.04 2.98 -9.58
C PHE A 191 -18.92 2.86 -8.33
N SER A 192 -20.13 2.34 -8.55
CA SER A 192 -21.07 1.95 -7.50
C SER A 192 -20.89 0.46 -7.20
N VAL A 193 -20.86 0.11 -5.92
CA VAL A 193 -20.64 -1.27 -5.44
C VAL A 193 -21.70 -1.67 -4.43
N TRP A 194 -22.54 -2.64 -4.77
CA TRP A 194 -23.37 -3.34 -3.80
C TRP A 194 -22.57 -4.43 -3.11
N VAL A 195 -22.55 -4.43 -1.78
CA VAL A 195 -21.80 -5.39 -0.97
C VAL A 195 -22.73 -6.11 0.00
N TRP A 196 -22.64 -7.43 0.06
CA TRP A 196 -23.38 -8.22 1.04
C TRP A 196 -22.60 -9.48 1.44
N ARG A 197 -23.10 -10.13 2.49
CA ARG A 197 -22.59 -11.42 2.96
C ARG A 197 -23.55 -12.53 2.58
N GLN A 198 -22.99 -13.67 2.20
CA GLN A 198 -23.73 -14.92 2.01
C GLN A 198 -22.93 -16.08 2.61
N GLY A 199 -23.39 -16.61 3.75
CA GLY A 199 -22.61 -17.60 4.50
C GLY A 199 -21.23 -17.05 4.84
N ASP A 200 -20.19 -17.76 4.38
CA ASP A 200 -18.78 -17.35 4.54
C ASP A 200 -18.20 -16.64 3.32
N LEU A 201 -19.06 -16.14 2.43
CA LEU A 201 -18.67 -15.40 1.23
C LEU A 201 -19.03 -13.91 1.39
N ALA A 202 -18.13 -13.06 0.91
CA ALA A 202 -18.41 -11.67 0.59
C ALA A 202 -18.76 -11.58 -0.89
N CYS A 203 -19.92 -11.00 -1.17
CA CYS A 203 -20.45 -10.85 -2.51
C CYS A 203 -20.52 -9.36 -2.88
N PHE A 204 -20.17 -9.08 -4.13
CA PHE A 204 -20.06 -7.75 -4.67
C PHE A 204 -20.78 -7.69 -6.01
N LEU A 205 -21.45 -6.58 -6.30
CA LEU A 205 -21.92 -6.23 -7.64
C LEU A 205 -21.39 -4.84 -7.96
N VAL A 206 -20.71 -4.67 -9.08
CA VAL A 206 -20.03 -3.43 -9.47
C VAL A 206 -20.47 -2.98 -10.85
N SER A 207 -20.69 -1.67 -10.99
CA SER A 207 -20.94 -1.01 -12.28
C SER A 207 -20.56 0.47 -12.21
N ASP A 208 -20.39 1.10 -13.36
CA ASP A 208 -20.15 2.54 -13.54
C ASP A 208 -21.42 3.40 -13.32
N MET A 209 -22.54 2.75 -13.03
CA MET A 209 -23.84 3.34 -12.71
C MET A 209 -23.85 4.14 -11.38
N VAL A 210 -23.31 5.37 -11.41
CA VAL A 210 -23.19 6.26 -10.24
C VAL A 210 -24.23 7.38 -10.17
N SER A 211 -24.93 7.68 -11.27
CA SER A 211 -25.96 8.72 -11.26
C SER A 211 -27.21 8.27 -10.49
N GLN A 212 -28.03 9.22 -10.01
CA GLN A 212 -29.26 8.87 -9.28
C GLN A 212 -30.22 8.02 -10.12
N THR A 213 -30.34 8.31 -11.42
CA THR A 213 -31.15 7.54 -12.36
C THR A 213 -30.60 6.14 -12.54
N ASP A 214 -29.27 6.01 -12.70
CA ASP A 214 -28.63 4.72 -12.93
C ASP A 214 -28.65 3.85 -11.67
N LEU A 215 -28.57 4.44 -10.48
CA LEU A 215 -28.68 3.71 -9.22
C LEU A 215 -30.03 3.00 -9.06
N VAL A 216 -31.11 3.52 -9.63
CA VAL A 216 -32.42 2.85 -9.65
C VAL A 216 -32.34 1.57 -10.49
N ARG A 217 -31.71 1.63 -11.67
CA ARG A 217 -31.49 0.46 -12.54
C ARG A 217 -30.52 -0.53 -11.92
N PHE A 218 -29.42 -0.03 -11.36
CA PHE A 218 -28.42 -0.85 -10.70
C PHE A 218 -28.98 -1.60 -9.48
N LYS A 219 -29.91 -0.97 -8.75
CA LYS A 219 -30.69 -1.63 -7.70
C LYS A 219 -31.56 -2.77 -8.26
N ASP A 220 -32.19 -2.61 -9.43
CA ASP A 220 -32.94 -3.69 -10.10
C ASP A 220 -32.02 -4.85 -10.48
N TYR A 221 -30.85 -4.57 -11.06
CA TYR A 221 -29.84 -5.57 -11.39
C TYR A 221 -29.35 -6.33 -10.16
N PHE A 222 -29.11 -5.61 -9.05
CA PHE A 222 -28.80 -6.24 -7.77
C PHE A 222 -29.88 -7.24 -7.36
N VAL A 223 -31.16 -6.88 -7.42
CA VAL A 223 -32.25 -7.78 -7.03
C VAL A 223 -32.30 -9.02 -7.93
N ARG A 224 -32.15 -8.86 -9.25
CA ARG A 224 -32.15 -9.96 -10.23
C ARG A 224 -31.03 -10.94 -9.97
N VAL A 225 -29.78 -10.45 -9.95
CA VAL A 225 -28.59 -11.28 -9.72
C VAL A 225 -28.63 -11.91 -8.33
N ARG A 226 -28.96 -11.15 -7.28
CA ARG A 226 -29.00 -11.65 -5.90
C ARG A 226 -30.03 -12.76 -5.70
N SER A 227 -31.18 -12.67 -6.38
CA SER A 227 -32.29 -13.62 -6.21
C SER A 227 -32.10 -14.91 -7.00
N ALA A 228 -31.33 -14.85 -8.10
CA ALA A 228 -31.13 -15.98 -9.02
C ALA A 228 -29.70 -16.55 -9.00
N THR A 229 -28.77 -15.95 -8.26
CA THR A 229 -27.40 -16.45 -8.08
C THR A 229 -27.17 -16.86 -6.63
N GLU A 230 -26.80 -18.13 -6.44
CA GLU A 230 -26.61 -18.74 -5.12
C GLU A 230 -25.22 -19.39 -5.03
N PRO A 231 -24.19 -18.62 -4.63
CA PRO A 231 -22.87 -19.16 -4.34
C PRO A 231 -22.85 -19.90 -3.00
N ILE A 232 -22.15 -21.02 -2.97
CA ILE A 232 -21.91 -21.84 -1.79
C ILE A 232 -20.42 -22.19 -1.71
N PRO A 233 -19.78 -22.13 -0.53
CA PRO A 233 -18.45 -22.69 -0.37
C PRO A 233 -18.47 -24.21 -0.65
N ALA A 234 -17.46 -24.72 -1.36
CA ALA A 234 -17.38 -26.11 -1.81
C ALA A 234 -16.36 -26.97 -1.01
N TYR A 235 -16.05 -26.58 0.22
CA TYR A 235 -15.15 -27.31 1.13
C TYR A 235 -15.90 -28.21 2.11
#